data_AF-A0A7C6AYT0-F1
#
_entry.id   AF-A0A7C6AYT0-F1
#
_cell.length_a   1.000
_cell.length_b   1.000
_cell.length_c   1.000
_cell.angle_alpha   90.00
_cell.angle_beta   90.00
_cell.angle_gamma   90.00
#
_symmetry.space_group_name_H-M   'P 1'
#
loop_
_entity.id
_entity.type
_entity.pdbx_description
1 polymer ?
#
loop_
_entity_poly.entity_id
_entity_poly.type
_entity_poly.pdbx_seq_one_letter_code
_entity_poly.pdbx_strand_id
1 'polypeptide(L)'
;MQGHATRSQERSLLMSGSPSSESRDWDALVRMVKNGSEEQRREAWGKLERLIRQLARGVVAKFSSDSRQVVEDFIEEAPAIVFERFDKFDGIRRFKPWVTQVLKNALRDRFRSHQRRHKRERFVGKLVCSKSEDDEKPIINPLELIPDSRPKTDWRLDFEAFFEQSDFVLLENQLRPRARVFSLIMAGLWSYVPVHLQERWLAEVPGLPDPFPPPEIASLEEPNERLNMLAEVLNEQPSTLRMIWHRARLVLQKLKRFRNHDEGCGA
;
A
#
# COMPACT_ATOMS: atom_id res chain seq x y z
N MET A 1 33.92 35.36 -3.59
CA MET A 1 34.12 34.12 -4.37
C MET A 1 35.07 33.22 -3.59
N GLN A 2 34.56 32.25 -2.85
CA GLN A 2 35.35 31.28 -2.08
C GLN A 2 34.76 29.89 -2.32
N GLY A 3 35.66 28.94 -2.59
CA GLY A 3 35.36 27.63 -3.16
C GLY A 3 34.90 26.60 -2.14
N HIS A 4 33.92 25.79 -2.55
CA HIS A 4 33.55 24.52 -1.93
C HIS A 4 33.41 23.46 -3.02
N ALA A 5 34.48 22.74 -3.33
CA ALA A 5 34.42 21.64 -4.28
C ALA A 5 35.54 20.60 -4.07
N THR A 6 35.59 19.89 -2.94
CA THR A 6 36.46 18.69 -2.77
C THR A 6 36.03 17.81 -1.59
N ARG A 7 34.80 17.27 -1.57
CA ARG A 7 34.44 16.24 -0.55
C ARG A 7 33.59 15.06 -1.04
N SER A 8 33.27 14.99 -2.34
CA SER A 8 32.40 13.94 -2.89
C SER A 8 33.10 12.82 -3.65
N GLN A 9 34.43 12.82 -3.81
CA GLN A 9 35.13 11.78 -4.58
C GLN A 9 35.84 10.69 -3.76
N GLU A 10 36.05 10.86 -2.45
CA GLU A 10 36.81 9.86 -1.65
C GLU A 10 35.97 8.68 -1.14
N ARG A 11 34.65 8.63 -1.37
CA ARG A 11 33.81 7.53 -0.90
C ARG A 11 33.63 6.37 -1.89
N SER A 12 34.21 6.46 -3.09
CA SER A 12 33.96 5.48 -4.16
C SER A 12 35.05 4.42 -4.38
N LEU A 13 36.15 4.45 -3.61
CA LEU A 13 37.35 3.63 -3.89
C LEU A 13 37.62 2.46 -2.92
N LEU A 14 36.74 2.19 -1.94
CA LEU A 14 36.93 1.12 -0.94
C LEU A 14 36.02 -0.11 -1.11
N MET A 15 35.49 -0.38 -2.30
CA MET A 15 34.58 -1.52 -2.54
C MET A 15 35.06 -2.48 -3.65
N SER A 16 36.35 -2.51 -3.97
CA SER A 16 36.99 -3.65 -4.65
C SER A 16 37.32 -4.74 -3.62
N GLY A 17 36.31 -5.15 -2.85
CA GLY A 17 36.41 -6.34 -2.02
C GLY A 17 36.53 -7.55 -2.94
N SER A 18 37.70 -8.18 -2.96
CA SER A 18 37.88 -9.54 -3.48
C SER A 18 36.67 -10.36 -3.06
N PRO A 19 35.99 -11.07 -3.98
CA PRO A 19 34.78 -11.83 -3.64
C PRO A 19 35.11 -12.75 -2.47
N SER A 20 34.65 -12.36 -1.29
CA SER A 20 34.95 -12.99 -0.01
C SER A 20 34.68 -14.47 -0.14
N SER A 21 35.59 -15.32 0.34
CA SER A 21 35.51 -16.80 0.29
C SER A 21 34.08 -17.32 0.54
N GLU A 22 33.34 -16.68 1.45
CA GLU A 22 31.94 -16.93 1.77
C GLU A 22 30.97 -16.96 0.57
N SER A 23 31.22 -16.21 -0.52
CA SER A 23 30.31 -16.18 -1.68
C SER A 23 30.38 -17.47 -2.48
N ARG A 24 31.51 -18.19 -2.47
CA ARG A 24 31.63 -19.48 -3.17
C ARG A 24 30.90 -20.59 -2.42
N ASP A 25 30.70 -20.42 -1.12
CA ASP A 25 30.05 -21.43 -0.26
C ASP A 25 28.54 -21.53 -0.56
N TRP A 26 27.86 -20.41 -0.84
CA TRP A 26 26.41 -20.43 -1.12
C TRP A 26 26.06 -21.25 -2.37
N ASP A 27 26.72 -20.99 -3.49
CA ASP A 27 26.39 -21.62 -4.77
C ASP A 27 26.78 -23.11 -4.78
N ALA A 28 27.81 -23.50 -4.01
CA ALA A 28 28.15 -24.91 -3.80
C ALA A 28 27.08 -25.64 -2.98
N LEU A 29 26.64 -25.06 -1.86
CA LEU A 29 25.58 -25.62 -1.02
C LEU A 29 24.26 -25.77 -1.78
N VAL A 30 23.87 -24.76 -2.57
CA VAL A 30 22.64 -24.81 -3.37
C VAL A 30 22.68 -25.91 -4.42
N ARG A 31 23.84 -26.11 -5.07
CA ARG A 31 24.03 -27.23 -6.01
C ARG A 31 23.92 -28.58 -5.31
N MET A 32 24.46 -28.72 -4.10
CA MET A 32 24.32 -29.93 -3.29
C MET A 32 22.88 -30.18 -2.86
N VAL A 33 22.13 -29.14 -2.47
CA VAL A 33 20.71 -29.25 -2.12
C VAL A 33 19.85 -29.70 -3.32
N LYS A 34 20.16 -29.25 -4.54
CA LYS A 34 19.41 -29.64 -5.74
C LYS A 34 19.80 -31.03 -6.27
N ASN A 35 21.11 -31.34 -6.30
CA ASN A 35 21.63 -32.48 -7.06
C ASN A 35 22.25 -33.59 -6.20
N GLY A 36 22.45 -33.38 -4.89
CA GLY A 36 23.09 -34.35 -4.00
C GLY A 36 22.21 -35.56 -3.65
N SER A 37 22.79 -36.54 -2.96
CA SER A 37 22.05 -37.61 -2.26
C SER A 37 21.20 -37.05 -1.11
N GLU A 38 20.22 -37.80 -0.61
CA GLU A 38 19.32 -37.32 0.46
C GLU A 38 20.09 -36.82 1.70
N GLU A 39 21.13 -37.55 2.12
CA GLU A 39 21.99 -37.18 3.24
C GLU A 39 22.75 -35.88 2.96
N GLN A 40 23.35 -35.76 1.76
CA GLN A 40 24.05 -34.55 1.34
C GLN A 40 23.10 -33.36 1.23
N ARG A 41 21.86 -33.57 0.76
CA ARG A 41 20.85 -32.51 0.69
C ARG A 41 20.49 -32.02 2.08
N ARG A 42 20.28 -32.93 3.03
CA ARG A 42 19.95 -32.61 4.42
C ARG A 42 21.08 -31.85 5.10
N GLU A 43 22.32 -32.30 4.93
CA GLU A 43 23.49 -31.63 5.50
C GLU A 43 23.73 -30.25 4.87
N ALA A 44 23.66 -30.15 3.54
CA ALA A 44 23.84 -28.90 2.82
C ALA A 44 22.73 -27.89 3.17
N TRP A 45 21.49 -28.36 3.31
CA TRP A 45 20.39 -27.52 3.76
C TRP A 45 20.63 -27.00 5.18
N GLY A 46 21.04 -27.85 6.12
CA GLY A 46 21.36 -27.43 7.49
C GLY A 46 22.45 -26.35 7.56
N LYS A 47 23.46 -26.40 6.69
CA LYS A 47 24.46 -25.33 6.55
C LYS A 47 23.84 -24.05 5.97
N LEU A 48 22.99 -24.20 4.95
CA LEU A 48 22.30 -23.08 4.32
C LEU A 48 21.35 -22.35 5.27
N GLU A 49 20.63 -23.06 6.15
CA GLU A 49 19.75 -22.46 7.15
C GLU A 49 20.50 -21.49 8.07
N ARG A 50 21.69 -21.87 8.54
CA ARG A 50 22.53 -21.03 9.40
C ARG A 50 22.90 -19.73 8.70
N LEU A 51 23.28 -19.82 7.42
CA LEU A 51 23.63 -18.67 6.60
C LEU A 51 22.40 -17.79 6.30
N ILE A 52 21.23 -18.39 6.06
CA ILE A 52 19.97 -17.66 5.87
C ILE A 52 19.60 -16.89 7.14
N ARG A 53 19.68 -17.50 8.33
CA ARG A 53 19.43 -16.80 9.61
C ARG A 53 20.38 -15.62 9.82
N GLN A 54 21.68 -15.79 9.51
CA GLN A 54 22.65 -14.69 9.59
C GLN A 54 22.31 -13.56 8.61
N LEU A 55 21.90 -13.89 7.39
CA LEU A 55 21.48 -12.90 6.41
C LEU A 55 20.19 -12.19 6.84
N ALA A 56 19.24 -12.93 7.44
CA ALA A 56 18.00 -12.37 7.99
C ALA A 56 18.29 -11.33 9.08
N ARG A 57 19.24 -11.59 9.99
CA ARG A 57 19.69 -10.59 10.99
C ARG A 57 20.17 -9.30 10.32
N GLY A 58 20.98 -9.41 9.27
CA GLY A 58 21.46 -8.25 8.51
C GLY A 58 20.36 -7.52 7.74
N VAL A 59 19.32 -8.23 7.29
CA VAL A 59 18.13 -7.63 6.68
C VAL A 59 17.33 -6.86 7.71
N VAL A 60 17.03 -7.46 8.87
CA VAL A 60 16.21 -6.84 9.92
C VAL A 60 16.92 -5.65 10.57
N ALA A 61 18.24 -5.66 10.73
CA ALA A 61 18.99 -4.52 11.27
C ALA A 61 18.78 -3.21 10.49
N LYS A 62 18.31 -3.27 9.23
CA LYS A 62 17.97 -2.10 8.41
C LYS A 62 16.55 -1.58 8.62
N PHE A 63 15.73 -2.30 9.38
CA PHE A 63 14.36 -1.92 9.70
C PHE A 63 14.30 -1.52 11.18
N SER A 64 14.01 -0.25 11.44
CA SER A 64 13.71 0.22 12.80
C SER A 64 12.35 -0.34 13.19
N SER A 65 12.32 -1.29 14.11
CA SER A 65 11.06 -1.89 14.55
C SER A 65 11.10 -2.14 16.04
N ASP A 66 10.06 -1.67 16.72
CA ASP A 66 10.02 -1.60 18.18
C ASP A 66 9.71 -2.96 18.84
N SER A 67 9.28 -3.96 18.05
CA SER A 67 8.94 -5.29 18.58
C SER A 67 10.08 -6.29 18.37
N ARG A 68 10.91 -6.46 19.41
CA ARG A 68 11.99 -7.44 19.45
C ARG A 68 11.50 -8.88 19.17
N GLN A 69 10.33 -9.25 19.69
CA GLN A 69 9.76 -10.58 19.49
C GLN A 69 9.50 -10.86 18.00
N VAL A 70 8.89 -9.92 17.28
CA VAL A 70 8.59 -10.08 15.86
C VAL A 70 9.87 -10.25 15.02
N VAL A 71 10.96 -9.60 15.45
CA VAL A 71 12.28 -9.74 14.83
C VAL A 71 12.85 -11.14 15.04
N GLU A 72 12.84 -11.64 16.28
CA GLU A 72 13.35 -12.97 16.62
C GLU A 72 12.55 -14.07 15.90
N ASP A 73 11.21 -13.98 15.91
CA ASP A 73 10.33 -14.91 15.19
C ASP A 73 10.64 -14.91 13.68
N PHE A 74 10.83 -13.73 13.08
CA PHE A 74 11.17 -13.62 11.66
C PHE A 74 12.52 -14.26 11.32
N ILE A 75 13.52 -14.11 12.19
CA ILE A 75 14.85 -14.71 11.98
C ILE A 75 14.74 -16.24 12.04
N GLU A 76 13.98 -16.80 12.98
CA GLU A 76 13.80 -18.25 13.09
C GLU A 76 12.98 -18.84 11.93
N GLU A 77 11.98 -18.12 11.44
CA GLU A 77 11.18 -18.56 10.29
C GLU A 77 11.85 -18.33 8.93
N ALA A 78 12.92 -17.53 8.86
CA ALA A 78 13.57 -17.17 7.60
C ALA A 78 13.96 -18.37 6.72
N PRO A 79 14.53 -19.48 7.25
CA PRO A 79 14.82 -20.67 6.45
C PRO A 79 13.57 -21.29 5.81
N ALA A 80 12.47 -21.39 6.55
CA ALA A 80 11.21 -21.94 6.03
C ALA A 80 10.63 -21.08 4.90
N ILE A 81 10.63 -19.75 5.08
CA ILE A 81 10.18 -18.77 4.06
C ILE A 81 10.96 -18.93 2.75
N VAL A 82 12.26 -19.19 2.85
CA VAL A 82 13.15 -19.39 1.70
C VAL A 82 12.92 -20.76 1.08
N PHE A 83 12.74 -21.81 1.89
CA PHE A 83 12.44 -23.17 1.44
C PHE A 83 11.16 -23.22 0.60
N GLU A 84 10.07 -22.61 1.06
CA GLU A 84 8.79 -22.52 0.33
C GLU A 84 8.91 -21.89 -1.07
N ARG A 85 9.93 -21.06 -1.27
CA ARG A 85 10.17 -20.34 -2.53
C ARG A 85 11.34 -20.91 -3.31
N PHE A 86 12.01 -21.94 -2.79
CA PHE A 86 13.25 -22.47 -3.35
C PHE A 86 13.03 -23.06 -4.74
N ASP A 87 11.86 -23.65 -5.01
CA ASP A 87 11.50 -24.17 -6.33
C ASP A 87 11.46 -23.09 -7.42
N LYS A 88 11.24 -21.82 -7.03
CA LYS A 88 11.23 -20.68 -7.95
C LYS A 88 12.63 -20.13 -8.26
N PHE A 89 13.68 -20.67 -7.64
CA PHE A 89 15.05 -20.25 -7.87
C PHE A 89 15.63 -20.94 -9.11
N ASP A 90 15.86 -20.16 -10.16
CA ASP A 90 16.34 -20.62 -11.47
C ASP A 90 17.81 -21.06 -11.51
N GLY A 91 18.63 -20.67 -10.53
CA GLY A 91 20.07 -20.93 -10.53
C GLY A 91 20.88 -20.06 -11.50
N ILE A 92 20.22 -19.21 -12.29
CA ILE A 92 20.89 -18.26 -13.20
C ILE A 92 21.44 -17.08 -12.39
N ARG A 93 20.68 -16.62 -11.40
CA ARG A 93 21.08 -15.54 -10.50
C ARG A 93 21.86 -16.08 -9.31
N ARG A 94 22.77 -15.28 -8.74
CA ARG A 94 23.45 -15.62 -7.48
C ARG A 94 22.42 -15.81 -6.36
N PHE A 95 22.61 -16.84 -5.53
CA PHE A 95 21.62 -17.21 -4.53
C PHE A 95 21.48 -16.18 -3.39
N LYS A 96 22.58 -15.65 -2.85
CA LYS A 96 22.56 -14.70 -1.72
C LYS A 96 21.73 -13.42 -2.00
N PRO A 97 21.90 -12.71 -3.15
CA PRO A 97 21.02 -11.59 -3.49
C PRO A 97 19.54 -11.98 -3.63
N TRP A 98 19.26 -13.16 -4.20
CA TRP A 98 17.89 -13.67 -4.34
C TRP A 98 17.25 -13.92 -2.98
N VAL A 99 17.93 -14.61 -2.06
CA VAL A 99 17.48 -14.81 -0.67
C VAL A 99 17.25 -13.47 0.03
N THR A 100 18.19 -12.53 -0.13
CA THR A 100 18.06 -11.18 0.46
C THR A 100 16.76 -10.51 0.00
N GLN A 101 16.42 -10.62 -1.29
CA GLN A 101 15.20 -10.05 -1.85
C GLN A 101 13.94 -10.75 -1.31
N VAL A 102 13.96 -12.08 -1.24
CA VAL A 102 12.86 -12.88 -0.66
C VAL A 102 12.59 -12.46 0.79
N LEU A 103 13.64 -12.38 1.61
CA LEU A 103 13.53 -11.98 3.02
C LEU A 103 13.04 -10.54 3.18
N LYS A 104 13.54 -9.60 2.37
CA LYS A 104 13.06 -8.20 2.39
C LYS A 104 11.58 -8.09 2.05
N ASN A 105 11.11 -8.83 1.05
CA ASN A 105 9.70 -8.83 0.67
C ASN A 105 8.83 -9.43 1.78
N ALA A 106 9.21 -10.60 2.31
CA ALA A 106 8.52 -11.24 3.41
C ALA A 106 8.43 -10.34 4.66
N LEU A 107 9.53 -9.67 5.02
CA LEU A 107 9.58 -8.75 6.14
C LEU A 107 8.66 -7.52 5.93
N ARG A 108 8.65 -6.93 4.72
CA ARG A 108 7.74 -5.84 4.38
C ARG A 108 6.28 -6.26 4.49
N ASP A 109 5.95 -7.46 4.04
CA ASP A 109 4.58 -7.97 4.09
C ASP A 109 4.14 -8.26 5.53
N ARG A 110 5.05 -8.75 6.39
CA ARG A 110 4.83 -8.85 7.84
C ARG A 110 4.55 -7.48 8.46
N PHE A 111 5.37 -6.46 8.19
CA PHE A 111 5.13 -5.11 8.71
C PHE A 111 3.79 -4.52 8.26
N ARG A 112 3.45 -4.69 6.99
CA ARG A 112 2.14 -4.27 6.47
C ARG A 112 1.00 -5.00 7.18
N SER A 113 1.14 -6.30 7.42
CA SER A 113 0.15 -7.09 8.15
C SER A 113 0.02 -6.64 9.61
N HIS A 114 1.14 -6.43 10.29
CA HIS A 114 1.18 -5.95 11.67
C HIS A 114 0.57 -4.55 11.80
N GLN A 115 0.88 -3.62 10.89
CA GLN A 115 0.26 -2.29 10.87
C GLN A 115 -1.25 -2.36 10.65
N ARG A 116 -1.73 -3.24 9.75
CA ARG A 116 -3.17 -3.47 9.55
C ARG A 116 -3.83 -4.05 10.80
N ARG A 117 -3.18 -5.02 11.45
CA ARG A 117 -3.67 -5.64 12.69
C ARG A 117 -3.73 -4.63 13.83
N HIS A 118 -2.67 -3.87 14.06
CA HIS A 118 -2.64 -2.84 15.11
C HIS A 118 -3.67 -1.74 14.86
N LYS A 119 -3.91 -1.37 13.59
CA LYS A 119 -5.00 -0.44 13.22
C LYS A 119 -6.37 -1.02 13.57
N ARG A 120 -6.57 -2.32 13.33
CA ARG A 120 -7.80 -3.04 13.69
C ARG A 120 -7.99 -3.15 15.21
N GLU A 121 -6.94 -3.48 15.95
CA GLU A 121 -6.98 -3.60 17.41
C GLU A 121 -7.27 -2.26 18.09
N ARG A 122 -6.63 -1.16 17.64
CA ARG A 122 -6.95 0.19 18.14
C ARG A 122 -8.41 0.57 17.92
N PHE A 123 -8.95 0.16 16.77
CA PHE A 123 -10.33 0.44 16.41
C PHE A 123 -11.30 -0.35 17.29
N VAL A 124 -11.05 -1.66 17.50
CA VAL A 124 -11.88 -2.50 18.37
C VAL A 124 -11.79 -2.06 19.82
N GLY A 125 -10.58 -1.74 20.32
CA GLY A 125 -10.40 -1.23 21.69
C GLY A 125 -11.16 0.07 21.95
N LYS A 126 -11.24 0.96 20.95
CA LYS A 126 -12.04 2.20 21.03
C LYS A 126 -13.54 1.92 21.15
N LEU A 127 -14.05 0.88 20.48
CA LEU A 127 -15.46 0.50 20.56
C LEU A 127 -15.85 -0.11 21.91
N VAL A 128 -14.93 -0.85 22.54
CA VAL A 128 -15.19 -1.50 23.84
C VAL A 128 -15.14 -0.50 25.00
N CYS A 129 -14.28 0.52 24.93
CA CYS A 129 -14.14 1.51 26.01
C CYS A 129 -15.26 2.57 26.05
N SER A 130 -16.13 2.64 25.05
CA SER A 130 -17.27 3.59 25.01
C SER A 130 -18.57 3.00 25.57
N LYS A 131 -18.51 1.89 26.31
CA LYS A 131 -19.69 1.14 26.80
C LYS A 131 -19.84 1.07 28.32
N SER A 132 -19.22 1.99 29.05
CA SER A 132 -19.46 2.25 30.47
C SER A 132 -19.90 3.72 30.56
N GLU A 133 -21.07 4.14 31.02
CA GLU A 133 -22.08 3.58 31.93
C GLU A 133 -23.46 4.07 31.40
N ASP A 134 -24.56 3.43 31.83
CA ASP A 134 -25.96 3.80 31.55
C ASP A 134 -26.52 3.56 30.14
N ASP A 135 -26.95 2.31 29.86
CA ASP A 135 -28.34 2.00 29.45
C ASP A 135 -28.45 0.53 29.02
N GLU A 136 -29.37 -0.20 29.63
CA GLU A 136 -29.81 -1.52 29.19
C GLU A 136 -30.47 -1.42 27.81
N LYS A 137 -29.70 -1.64 26.74
CA LYS A 137 -30.24 -1.76 25.37
C LYS A 137 -29.86 -3.09 24.72
N PRO A 138 -30.78 -3.64 23.91
CA PRO A 138 -30.78 -5.04 23.49
C PRO A 138 -29.54 -5.45 22.70
N ILE A 139 -29.24 -6.75 22.81
CA ILE A 139 -28.11 -7.45 22.20
C ILE A 139 -28.22 -7.35 20.66
N ILE A 140 -27.60 -6.33 20.06
CA ILE A 140 -27.45 -6.23 18.62
C ILE A 140 -26.25 -7.09 18.20
N ASN A 141 -26.44 -7.89 17.14
CA ASN A 141 -25.49 -8.85 16.62
C ASN A 141 -24.09 -8.23 16.36
N PRO A 142 -23.00 -8.77 16.96
CA PRO A 142 -21.64 -8.23 16.83
C PRO A 142 -21.04 -8.22 15.41
N LEU A 143 -21.71 -8.83 14.43
CA LEU A 143 -21.25 -8.91 13.04
C LEU A 143 -21.86 -7.84 12.12
N GLU A 144 -22.94 -7.15 12.52
CA GLU A 144 -23.57 -6.09 11.73
C GLU A 144 -23.14 -4.67 12.17
N LEU A 145 -22.45 -4.56 13.31
CA LEU A 145 -21.92 -3.31 13.85
C LEU A 145 -20.40 -3.26 13.75
N ILE A 146 -19.86 -3.37 12.54
CA ILE A 146 -18.55 -2.77 12.26
C ILE A 146 -18.85 -1.33 11.81
N PRO A 147 -19.01 -0.34 12.72
CA PRO A 147 -19.09 1.05 12.29
C PRO A 147 -17.78 1.32 11.56
N ASP A 148 -17.85 1.74 10.29
CA ASP A 148 -16.70 1.99 9.41
C ASP A 148 -15.83 3.12 10.00
N SER A 149 -15.13 2.87 11.12
CA SER A 149 -14.27 3.83 11.85
C SER A 149 -12.92 3.94 11.15
N ARG A 150 -12.95 3.95 9.81
CA ARG A 150 -12.00 4.79 9.08
C ARG A 150 -12.12 6.15 9.76
N PRO A 151 -11.01 6.88 10.02
CA PRO A 151 -11.13 8.26 10.47
C PRO A 151 -12.17 8.87 9.55
N LYS A 152 -13.33 9.27 10.10
CA LYS A 152 -14.31 10.09 9.40
C LYS A 152 -13.44 11.19 8.86
N THR A 153 -13.11 11.04 7.60
CA THR A 153 -12.20 11.96 6.97
C THR A 153 -13.23 13.01 6.65
N ASP A 154 -13.50 13.85 7.65
CA ASP A 154 -14.40 14.99 7.58
C ASP A 154 -13.73 15.98 6.63
N TRP A 155 -13.59 15.55 5.37
CA TRP A 155 -13.48 16.44 4.25
C TRP A 155 -14.85 17.10 4.23
N ARG A 156 -14.98 18.20 4.96
CA ARG A 156 -16.04 19.14 4.69
C ARG A 156 -15.74 19.68 3.31
N LEU A 157 -16.40 19.11 2.32
CA LEU A 157 -16.50 19.71 1.01
C LEU A 157 -17.10 21.09 1.22
N ASP A 158 -16.34 22.12 0.91
CA ASP A 158 -16.91 23.45 0.80
C ASP A 158 -17.82 23.42 -0.43
N PHE A 159 -19.13 23.34 -0.19
CA PHE A 159 -20.12 23.31 -1.26
C PHE A 159 -20.27 24.67 -1.95
N GLU A 160 -19.77 25.75 -1.33
CA GLU A 160 -19.83 27.13 -1.84
C GLU A 160 -18.64 27.46 -2.76
N ALA A 161 -17.48 26.86 -2.51
CA ALA A 161 -16.30 27.06 -3.34
C ALA A 161 -16.45 26.41 -4.74
N PHE A 162 -16.37 27.23 -5.80
CA PHE A 162 -16.34 26.76 -7.19
C PHE A 162 -14.98 26.18 -7.57
N PHE A 163 -14.96 25.28 -8.55
CA PHE A 163 -13.72 24.81 -9.16
C PHE A 163 -13.01 25.97 -9.87
N GLU A 164 -11.72 26.14 -9.60
CA GLU A 164 -10.91 27.06 -10.38
C GLU A 164 -10.35 26.38 -11.63
N GLN A 165 -9.95 27.18 -12.63
CA GLN A 165 -9.28 26.67 -13.83
C GLN A 165 -8.03 25.85 -13.49
N SER A 166 -7.32 26.23 -12.42
CA SER A 166 -6.13 25.52 -11.95
C SER A 166 -6.44 24.10 -11.44
N ASP A 167 -7.63 23.87 -10.89
CA ASP A 167 -8.08 22.56 -10.42
C ASP A 167 -8.33 21.62 -11.61
N PHE A 168 -8.95 22.10 -12.69
CA PHE A 168 -9.16 21.29 -13.89
C PHE A 168 -7.84 20.88 -14.55
N VAL A 169 -6.88 21.80 -14.65
CA VAL A 169 -5.52 21.52 -15.15
C VAL A 169 -4.82 20.48 -14.27
N LEU A 170 -4.98 20.56 -12.95
CA LEU A 170 -4.43 19.58 -12.02
C LEU A 170 -5.02 18.18 -12.25
N LEU A 171 -6.35 18.10 -12.37
CA LEU A 171 -7.07 16.85 -12.61
C LEU A 171 -6.67 16.22 -13.95
N GLU A 172 -6.55 17.01 -15.01
CA GLU A 172 -6.16 16.54 -16.34
C GLU A 172 -4.72 16.04 -16.38
N ASN A 173 -3.79 16.73 -15.70
CA ASN A 173 -2.38 16.37 -15.70
C ASN A 173 -2.05 15.18 -14.78
N GLN A 174 -2.76 15.02 -13.66
CA GLN A 174 -2.41 14.01 -12.64
C GLN A 174 -3.30 12.76 -12.66
N LEU A 175 -4.49 12.82 -13.25
CA LEU A 175 -5.40 11.67 -13.32
C LEU A 175 -5.64 11.24 -14.75
N ARG A 176 -5.59 9.92 -14.96
CA ARG A 176 -6.04 9.31 -16.22
C ARG A 176 -7.53 9.60 -16.44
N PRO A 177 -8.02 9.68 -17.69
CA PRO A 177 -9.41 10.06 -17.99
C PRO A 177 -10.45 9.28 -17.18
N ARG A 178 -10.37 7.94 -17.18
CA ARG A 178 -11.26 7.07 -16.39
C ARG A 178 -11.21 7.36 -14.89
N ALA A 179 -10.00 7.52 -14.34
CA ALA A 179 -9.82 7.79 -12.91
C ALA A 179 -10.36 9.17 -12.52
N ARG A 180 -10.19 10.17 -13.38
CA ARG A 180 -10.69 11.53 -13.22
C ARG A 180 -12.21 11.53 -13.09
N VAL A 181 -12.92 11.00 -14.08
CA VAL A 181 -14.39 10.92 -14.09
C VAL A 181 -14.90 10.18 -12.86
N PHE A 182 -14.39 8.98 -12.59
CA PHE A 182 -14.92 8.14 -11.51
C PHE A 182 -14.65 8.70 -10.13
N SER A 183 -13.46 9.29 -9.93
CA SER A 183 -13.13 9.89 -8.64
C SER A 183 -13.99 11.12 -8.34
N LEU A 184 -14.33 11.93 -9.34
CA LEU A 184 -15.23 13.07 -9.17
C LEU A 184 -16.66 12.63 -8.86
N ILE A 185 -17.16 11.58 -9.52
CA ILE A 185 -18.49 11.00 -9.23
C ILE A 185 -18.52 10.42 -7.80
N MET A 186 -17.54 9.60 -7.42
CA MET A 186 -17.47 9.04 -6.06
C MET A 186 -17.37 10.13 -4.99
N ALA A 187 -16.66 11.23 -5.28
CA ALA A 187 -16.57 12.38 -4.39
C ALA A 187 -17.85 13.25 -4.34
N GLY A 188 -18.84 13.01 -5.22
CA GLY A 188 -20.03 13.87 -5.32
C GLY A 188 -19.74 15.22 -5.95
N LEU A 189 -18.65 15.33 -6.72
CA LEU A 189 -18.18 16.58 -7.32
C LEU A 189 -18.51 16.71 -8.81
N TRP A 190 -19.10 15.68 -9.42
CA TRP A 190 -19.34 15.65 -10.85
C TRP A 190 -20.27 16.78 -11.34
N SER A 191 -21.32 17.10 -10.58
CA SER A 191 -22.28 18.16 -10.91
C SER A 191 -21.67 19.56 -10.95
N TYR A 192 -20.49 19.76 -10.35
CA TYR A 192 -19.79 21.04 -10.35
C TYR A 192 -18.82 21.20 -11.53
N VAL A 193 -18.65 20.16 -12.36
CA VAL A 193 -17.81 20.23 -13.56
C VAL A 193 -18.62 20.93 -14.68
N PRO A 194 -18.07 21.92 -15.39
CA PRO A 194 -18.74 22.53 -16.54
C PRO A 194 -19.16 21.49 -17.59
N VAL A 195 -20.38 21.63 -18.14
CA VAL A 195 -20.98 20.64 -19.06
C VAL A 195 -20.07 20.30 -20.26
N HIS A 196 -19.46 21.31 -20.89
CA HIS A 196 -18.54 21.09 -22.01
C HIS A 196 -17.29 20.26 -21.62
N LEU A 197 -16.83 20.34 -20.37
CA LEU A 197 -15.75 19.48 -19.86
C LEU A 197 -16.26 18.08 -19.54
N GLN A 198 -17.48 17.96 -19.01
CA GLN A 198 -18.12 16.65 -18.77
C GLN A 198 -18.20 15.85 -20.07
N GLU A 199 -18.79 16.42 -21.11
CA GLU A 199 -18.93 15.79 -22.44
C GLU A 199 -17.57 15.38 -23.01
N ARG A 200 -16.58 16.29 -22.98
CA ARG A 200 -15.23 16.01 -23.44
C ARG A 200 -14.58 14.85 -22.67
N TRP A 201 -14.66 14.86 -21.34
CA TRP A 201 -14.05 13.84 -20.51
C TRP A 201 -14.74 12.49 -20.61
N LEU A 202 -16.06 12.46 -20.83
CA LEU A 202 -16.80 11.23 -21.09
C LEU A 202 -16.40 10.63 -22.45
N ALA A 203 -16.21 11.45 -23.48
CA ALA A 203 -15.74 11.01 -24.79
C ALA A 203 -14.32 10.39 -24.75
N GLU A 204 -13.47 10.79 -23.80
CA GLU A 204 -12.14 10.20 -23.59
C GLU A 204 -12.17 8.79 -22.96
N VAL A 205 -13.31 8.37 -22.38
CA VAL A 205 -13.42 7.09 -21.68
C VAL A 205 -14.30 6.12 -22.48
N PRO A 206 -13.69 5.17 -23.20
CA PRO A 206 -14.45 4.23 -24.01
C PRO A 206 -15.26 3.26 -23.13
N GLY A 207 -16.42 2.84 -23.64
CA GLY A 207 -17.25 1.80 -23.03
C GLY A 207 -18.06 2.24 -21.81
N LEU A 208 -18.29 3.54 -21.64
CA LEU A 208 -19.28 4.02 -20.67
C LEU A 208 -20.69 3.83 -21.22
N PRO A 209 -21.67 3.43 -20.39
CA PRO A 209 -23.07 3.39 -20.79
C PRO A 209 -23.61 4.80 -21.03
N ASP A 210 -24.71 4.93 -21.76
CA ASP A 210 -25.39 6.20 -21.99
C ASP A 210 -26.81 6.13 -21.37
N PRO A 211 -27.19 7.02 -20.45
CA PRO A 211 -26.44 8.18 -19.92
C PRO A 211 -25.36 7.80 -18.88
N PHE A 212 -24.29 8.60 -18.81
CA PHE A 212 -23.30 8.53 -17.73
C PHE A 212 -22.96 9.91 -17.14
N PRO A 213 -22.88 10.05 -15.80
CA PRO A 213 -23.24 9.04 -14.81
C PRO A 213 -24.75 8.72 -14.81
N PRO A 214 -25.16 7.55 -14.31
CA PRO A 214 -26.57 7.23 -14.09
C PRO A 214 -27.23 8.33 -13.24
N PRO A 215 -28.42 8.81 -13.61
CA PRO A 215 -29.08 9.90 -12.87
C PRO A 215 -29.34 9.57 -11.40
N GLU A 216 -29.50 8.28 -11.09
CA GLU A 216 -29.71 7.77 -9.73
C GLU A 216 -28.54 8.11 -8.80
N ILE A 217 -27.31 8.20 -9.33
CA ILE A 217 -26.11 8.45 -8.51
C ILE A 217 -26.13 9.82 -7.83
N ALA A 218 -26.86 10.78 -8.40
CA ALA A 218 -26.97 12.13 -7.86
C ALA A 218 -27.73 12.15 -6.52
N SER A 219 -28.59 11.15 -6.28
CA SER A 219 -29.37 11.01 -5.05
C SER A 219 -28.60 10.32 -3.92
N LEU A 220 -27.49 9.67 -4.22
CA LEU A 220 -26.68 8.95 -3.24
C LEU A 220 -25.75 9.91 -2.50
N GLU A 221 -25.84 9.96 -1.18
CA GLU A 221 -24.99 10.81 -0.34
C GLU A 221 -23.65 10.14 -0.01
N GLU A 222 -23.69 8.83 0.25
CA GLU A 222 -22.56 8.07 0.77
C GLU A 222 -21.59 7.62 -0.35
N PRO A 223 -20.26 7.85 -0.21
CA PRO A 223 -19.28 7.45 -1.22
C PRO A 223 -19.27 5.94 -1.51
N ASN A 224 -19.55 5.10 -0.50
CA ASN A 224 -19.60 3.64 -0.68
C ASN A 224 -20.81 3.22 -1.53
N GLU A 225 -21.95 3.91 -1.42
CA GLU A 225 -23.14 3.63 -2.23
C GLU A 225 -22.89 4.00 -3.69
N ARG A 226 -22.34 5.20 -3.95
CA ARG A 226 -21.92 5.61 -5.30
C ARG A 226 -20.94 4.62 -5.92
N LEU A 227 -20.00 4.11 -5.12
CA LEU A 227 -19.03 3.11 -5.58
C LEU A 227 -19.70 1.79 -5.98
N ASN A 228 -20.62 1.29 -5.17
CA ASN A 228 -21.33 0.04 -5.46
C ASN A 228 -22.21 0.18 -6.72
N MET A 229 -22.91 1.30 -6.86
CA MET A 229 -23.70 1.60 -8.07
C MET A 229 -22.82 1.70 -9.32
N LEU A 230 -21.68 2.40 -9.25
CA LEU A 230 -20.72 2.45 -10.35
C LEU A 230 -20.17 1.07 -10.70
N ALA A 231 -19.90 0.22 -9.70
CA ALA A 231 -19.39 -1.13 -9.93
C ALA A 231 -20.40 -1.97 -10.71
N GLU A 232 -21.68 -1.88 -10.36
CA GLU A 232 -22.77 -2.57 -11.04
C GLU A 232 -22.95 -2.07 -12.49
N VAL A 233 -23.06 -0.76 -12.67
CA VAL A 233 -23.30 -0.13 -13.98
C VAL A 233 -22.16 -0.38 -14.97
N LEU A 234 -20.92 -0.40 -14.47
CA LEU A 234 -19.73 -0.65 -15.30
C LEU A 234 -19.40 -2.15 -15.43
N ASN A 235 -20.16 -3.03 -14.76
CA ASN A 235 -19.84 -4.45 -14.63
C ASN A 235 -18.38 -4.70 -14.17
N GLU A 236 -17.93 -3.92 -13.18
CA GLU A 236 -16.58 -3.99 -12.62
C GLU A 236 -16.60 -4.45 -11.16
N GLN A 237 -15.48 -5.03 -10.72
CA GLN A 237 -15.31 -5.39 -9.32
C GLN A 237 -15.16 -4.13 -8.44
N PRO A 238 -15.88 -4.02 -7.30
CA PRO A 238 -15.77 -2.89 -6.38
C PRO A 238 -14.34 -2.61 -5.90
N SER A 239 -13.49 -3.64 -5.82
CA SER A 239 -12.08 -3.52 -5.45
C SER A 239 -11.27 -2.69 -6.46
N THR A 240 -11.58 -2.78 -7.75
CA THR A 240 -10.95 -1.99 -8.82
C THR A 240 -11.28 -0.51 -8.65
N LEU A 241 -12.56 -0.19 -8.45
CA LEU A 241 -13.00 1.20 -8.23
C LEU A 241 -12.44 1.77 -6.93
N ARG A 242 -12.37 0.99 -5.85
CA ARG A 242 -11.72 1.40 -4.59
C ARG A 242 -10.23 1.73 -4.79
N MET A 243 -9.53 0.96 -5.63
CA MET A 243 -8.14 1.25 -5.96
C MET A 243 -7.99 2.55 -6.75
N ILE A 244 -8.87 2.79 -7.74
CA ILE A 244 -8.93 4.04 -8.50
C ILE A 244 -9.17 5.21 -7.54
N TRP A 245 -10.19 5.11 -6.68
CA TRP A 245 -10.52 6.10 -5.66
C TRP A 245 -9.34 6.42 -4.76
N HIS A 246 -8.71 5.40 -4.17
CA HIS A 246 -7.61 5.58 -3.23
C HIS A 246 -6.42 6.33 -3.86
N ARG A 247 -6.11 6.06 -5.13
CA ARG A 247 -5.05 6.77 -5.85
C ARG A 247 -5.43 8.20 -6.19
N ALA A 248 -6.66 8.40 -6.68
CA ALA A 248 -7.15 9.71 -7.07
C ALA A 248 -7.34 10.65 -5.87
N ARG A 249 -7.66 10.10 -4.70
CA ARG A 249 -7.88 10.86 -3.46
C ARG A 249 -6.72 11.80 -3.11
N LEU A 250 -5.48 11.38 -3.34
CA LEU A 250 -4.29 12.22 -3.10
C LEU A 250 -4.21 13.44 -4.01
N VAL A 251 -4.82 13.37 -5.19
CA VAL A 251 -4.91 14.50 -6.13
C VAL A 251 -6.10 15.38 -5.75
N LEU A 252 -7.25 14.78 -5.44
CA LEU A 252 -8.45 15.51 -5.02
C LEU A 252 -8.20 16.39 -3.79
N GLN A 253 -7.41 15.90 -2.83
CA GLN A 253 -7.02 16.66 -1.62
C GLN A 253 -6.20 17.92 -1.91
N LYS A 254 -5.61 18.05 -3.10
CA LYS A 254 -4.83 19.23 -3.50
C LYS A 254 -5.68 20.30 -4.18
N LEU A 255 -6.91 19.96 -4.57
CA LEU A 255 -7.82 20.94 -5.18
C LEU A 255 -8.11 22.01 -4.15
N LYS A 256 -8.22 23.27 -4.59
CA LYS A 256 -8.43 24.40 -3.67
C LYS A 256 -9.68 24.24 -2.82
N ARG A 257 -10.71 23.61 -3.38
CA ARG A 257 -11.97 23.25 -2.71
C ARG A 257 -11.81 22.36 -1.46
N PHE A 258 -10.70 21.63 -1.34
CA PHE A 258 -10.41 20.76 -0.19
C PHE A 258 -9.39 21.36 0.78
N ARG A 259 -8.91 22.60 0.55
CA ARG A 259 -7.99 23.22 1.52
C ARG A 259 -8.77 23.53 2.79
N ASN A 260 -8.42 22.81 3.84
CA ASN A 260 -8.99 22.96 5.18
C ASN A 260 -8.99 24.44 5.60
N HIS A 261 -10.11 24.88 6.17
CA HIS A 261 -10.21 26.11 6.96
C HIS A 261 -9.28 26.15 8.20
N ASP A 262 -8.39 25.17 8.38
CA ASP A 262 -7.48 25.06 9.52
C ASP A 262 -6.40 26.15 9.55
N GLU A 263 -6.16 26.88 8.45
CA GLU A 263 -5.17 27.99 8.44
C GLU A 263 -5.69 29.27 9.14
N GLY A 264 -6.91 29.29 9.68
CA GLY A 264 -7.55 30.50 10.24
C GLY A 264 -7.69 30.61 11.76
N CYS A 265 -7.34 29.60 12.56
CA CYS A 265 -7.63 29.61 14.01
C CYS A 265 -6.39 29.80 14.91
N GLY A 266 -5.36 30.48 14.40
CA GLY A 266 -4.08 30.70 15.10
C GLY A 266 -3.57 32.14 15.03
N ALA A 267 -4.44 33.14 15.24
CA ALA A 267 -4.07 34.53 15.46
C ALA A 267 -4.70 35.05 16.76
#